data_AF-A0A9L0IHR2-F1
#
_entry.id   AF-A0A9L0IHR2-F1
#
_cell.length_a   1.000
_cell.length_b   1.000
_cell.length_c   1.000
_cell.angle_alpha   90.00
_cell.angle_beta   90.00
_cell.angle_gamma   90.00
#
_symmetry.space_group_name_H-M   'P 1'
#
loop_
_entity.id
_entity.type
_entity.pdbx_description
1 polymer ?
#
loop_
_entity_poly.entity_id
_entity_poly.type
_entity_poly.pdbx_seq_one_letter_code
_entity_poly.pdbx_strand_id
1 'polypeptide(L)'
;MQRADSEQPPKRPRCDGSPRTPPKTPSAAAERSPGPDLTSDHQTWGPEQVCCFLKRSGFGDPGLLERFRENEITGSLLPYLDESLLEELGISSLGERKKLLYFIQRLSQIDLDTMKVINDPIHGHIELHPLLIRIIDTPQFQRLRYIKQLGGGYYVFPGASHNRFEHSLGVGYLAGCLVRALREKQPELQISERDMLCVQIAGLCHDLGHGPFSHMFDGRFIPLARPDMKWTHEEGSVKMFEHLVNSNGLRAVMEHYGLIPEEDICFIKEQIMGPLETPVKEFSWPYKGRPKEKSFLYEIVANKRNGIDVDKWDYFARDCHHLGIHNNFDHKRFLKFARVCEVDSRKHICTREKEVGNLYDMFHTRNCLHRRAYQHKVGNIIDTMITDAFLQADPYIEITGAEGKKYHISTAIDDMEAFTKLTDNIFLEILYSTDPKLDAARKILKKIEYRNLYKYVGETQPVGQTKIKRESYECLPKEVASAKPKDVLLEAELKAEDFIVDVSQLLPEKFAEQLIRVYCKKTDAKSLFAARQHFVQWCLVRNFTKPQDGDVVAPLITPLKKEWNCTDSAQSPARIREASRLRVRLFPDDS
;
A
#
# COMPACT_ATOMS: atom_id res chain seq x y z
N MET A 1 9.73 65.92 23.40
CA MET A 1 11.16 65.51 23.31
C MET A 1 11.18 64.03 22.94
N GLN A 2 11.47 63.75 21.66
CA GLN A 2 12.59 62.92 21.14
C GLN A 2 12.28 61.41 21.21
N ARG A 3 11.91 60.71 20.13
CA ARG A 3 12.60 60.33 18.87
C ARG A 3 13.86 59.46 19.04
N ALA A 4 13.78 58.25 18.49
CA ALA A 4 14.77 57.55 17.66
C ALA A 4 13.98 56.40 16.96
N ASP A 5 13.55 56.51 15.71
CA ASP A 5 14.26 56.35 14.43
C ASP A 5 14.82 54.92 14.19
N SER A 6 14.14 54.18 13.32
CA SER A 6 14.75 53.15 12.47
C SER A 6 14.09 53.17 11.08
N GLU A 7 14.95 53.26 10.06
CA GLU A 7 14.66 53.63 8.68
C GLU A 7 14.02 52.50 7.86
N GLN A 8 13.03 52.84 7.01
CA GLN A 8 12.51 51.99 5.94
C GLN A 8 13.21 52.32 4.60
N PRO A 9 13.61 51.32 3.80
CA PRO A 9 14.16 51.56 2.45
C PRO A 9 13.05 51.76 1.40
N PRO A 10 13.39 52.38 0.24
CA PRO A 10 12.45 53.13 -0.59
C PRO A 10 11.58 52.31 -1.54
N LYS A 11 10.36 52.80 -1.76
CA LYS A 11 9.37 52.31 -2.73
C LYS A 11 9.88 52.41 -4.16
N ARG A 12 9.90 51.28 -4.89
CA ARG A 12 10.12 51.23 -6.35
C ARG A 12 8.83 51.63 -7.11
N PRO A 13 8.94 52.28 -8.28
CA PRO A 13 7.80 52.78 -9.04
C PRO A 13 7.05 51.67 -9.79
N ARG A 14 5.73 51.86 -9.97
CA ARG A 14 4.86 51.00 -10.79
C ARG A 14 5.27 51.10 -12.26
N CYS A 15 5.54 49.96 -12.90
CA CYS A 15 5.60 49.85 -14.35
C CYS A 15 4.24 49.36 -14.87
N ASP A 16 3.47 50.28 -15.43
CA ASP A 16 2.37 49.96 -16.35
C ASP A 16 2.98 49.52 -17.68
N GLY A 17 2.66 48.32 -18.15
CA GLY A 17 3.28 47.76 -19.35
C GLY A 17 2.60 46.49 -19.84
N SER A 18 1.33 46.60 -20.25
CA SER A 18 0.68 45.59 -21.09
C SER A 18 1.35 45.55 -22.47
N PRO A 19 1.81 44.40 -22.99
CA PRO A 19 2.24 44.31 -24.38
C PRO A 19 1.01 44.32 -25.29
N ARG A 20 0.85 45.44 -26.00
CA ARG A 20 -0.04 45.57 -27.16
C ARG A 20 0.44 44.64 -28.27
N THR A 21 -0.51 44.00 -28.93
CA THR A 21 -0.35 43.22 -30.16
C THR A 21 0.41 44.02 -31.24
N PRO A 22 1.51 43.51 -31.82
CA PRO A 22 2.13 44.13 -32.97
C PRO A 22 1.43 43.75 -34.28
N PRO A 23 1.46 44.63 -35.30
CA PRO A 23 0.69 44.50 -36.53
C PRO A 23 1.28 43.47 -37.50
N LYS A 24 0.40 42.77 -38.23
CA LYS A 24 0.74 41.87 -39.34
C LYS A 24 1.46 42.64 -40.45
N THR A 25 2.66 42.19 -40.80
CA THR A 25 3.32 42.52 -42.08
C THR A 25 3.77 41.20 -42.73
N PRO A 26 3.51 40.99 -44.04
CA PRO A 26 3.58 39.67 -44.66
C PRO A 26 5.02 39.29 -45.04
N SER A 27 5.39 38.04 -44.74
CA SER A 27 6.66 37.45 -45.16
C SER A 27 6.39 36.29 -46.12
N ALA A 28 6.82 36.50 -47.36
CA ALA A 28 7.02 35.58 -48.48
C ALA A 28 6.47 34.14 -48.34
N ALA A 29 5.39 33.88 -49.09
CA ALA A 29 5.01 32.54 -49.48
C ALA A 29 6.12 31.94 -50.37
N ALA A 30 6.88 30.99 -49.81
CA ALA A 30 7.44 29.92 -50.61
C ALA A 30 6.38 28.81 -50.63
N GLU A 31 5.77 28.60 -51.79
CA GLU A 31 4.86 27.50 -52.05
C GLU A 31 5.54 26.17 -51.69
N ARG A 32 5.09 25.53 -50.60
CA ARG A 32 5.32 24.12 -50.33
C ARG A 32 3.98 23.43 -50.42
N SER A 33 3.85 22.55 -51.40
CA SER A 33 2.72 21.66 -51.60
C SER A 33 2.40 20.89 -50.30
N PRO A 34 1.12 20.66 -49.96
CA PRO A 34 0.74 19.91 -48.78
C PRO A 34 1.02 18.42 -49.04
N GLY A 35 2.14 17.91 -48.53
CA GLY A 35 2.36 16.47 -48.42
C GLY A 35 1.56 15.89 -47.25
N PRO A 36 1.15 14.61 -47.29
CA PRO A 36 0.37 14.01 -46.22
C PRO A 36 1.15 14.05 -44.90
N ASP A 37 0.52 14.56 -43.85
CA ASP A 37 1.04 14.47 -42.50
C ASP A 37 1.16 12.98 -42.11
N LEU A 38 2.36 12.59 -41.65
CA LEU A 38 2.57 11.26 -41.11
C LEU A 38 1.93 11.22 -39.71
N THR A 39 0.92 10.36 -39.52
CA THR A 39 0.32 10.07 -38.22
C THR A 39 1.34 9.39 -37.30
N SER A 40 1.20 9.54 -35.97
CA SER A 40 2.14 8.93 -35.01
C SER A 40 2.10 7.40 -35.01
N ASP A 41 0.96 6.80 -35.33
CA ASP A 41 0.79 5.36 -35.44
C ASP A 41 1.11 4.86 -36.85
N HIS A 42 2.30 4.30 -37.01
CA HIS A 42 2.77 3.75 -38.28
C HIS A 42 1.95 2.55 -38.76
N GLN A 43 1.19 1.86 -37.89
CA GLN A 43 0.35 0.73 -38.32
C GLN A 43 -0.79 1.16 -39.25
N THR A 44 -1.17 2.43 -39.21
CA THR A 44 -2.24 3.01 -40.04
C THR A 44 -1.77 3.50 -41.41
N TRP A 45 -0.47 3.45 -41.70
CA TRP A 45 0.07 4.04 -42.93
C TRP A 45 -0.22 3.21 -44.17
N GLY A 46 -0.80 3.85 -45.19
CA GLY A 46 -0.84 3.30 -46.55
C GLY A 46 0.52 3.40 -47.27
N PRO A 47 0.66 2.77 -48.46
CA PRO A 47 1.94 2.72 -49.18
C PRO A 47 2.56 4.07 -49.51
N GLU A 48 1.75 5.11 -49.77
CA GLU A 48 2.25 6.47 -50.01
C GLU A 48 2.80 7.16 -48.77
N GLN A 49 2.22 6.87 -47.59
CA GLN A 49 2.74 7.38 -46.32
C GLN A 49 4.06 6.68 -45.97
N VAL A 50 4.18 5.38 -46.25
CA VAL A 50 5.46 4.65 -46.15
C VAL A 50 6.51 5.26 -47.09
N CYS A 51 6.17 5.56 -48.34
CA CYS A 51 7.07 6.23 -49.27
C CYS A 51 7.50 7.62 -48.79
N CYS A 52 6.59 8.38 -48.16
CA CYS A 52 6.91 9.66 -47.53
C CYS A 52 7.89 9.50 -46.36
N PHE A 53 7.71 8.47 -45.53
CA PHE A 53 8.65 8.12 -44.46
C PHE A 53 10.04 7.74 -45.00
N LEU A 54 10.10 6.89 -46.05
CA LEU A 54 11.36 6.47 -46.67
C LEU A 54 12.14 7.68 -47.21
N LYS A 55 11.47 8.58 -47.94
CA LYS A 55 12.06 9.85 -48.40
C LYS A 55 12.63 10.69 -47.26
N ARG A 56 11.88 10.85 -46.16
CA ARG A 56 12.33 11.61 -44.99
C ARG A 56 13.51 10.95 -44.27
N SER A 57 13.61 9.63 -44.32
CA SER A 57 14.70 8.84 -43.72
C SER A 57 15.95 8.72 -44.61
N GLY A 58 15.96 9.40 -45.76
CA GLY A 58 17.10 9.43 -46.68
C GLY A 58 17.09 8.33 -47.75
N PHE A 59 15.97 7.62 -47.92
CA PHE A 59 15.74 6.58 -48.94
C PHE A 59 14.81 7.12 -50.02
N GLY A 60 15.29 8.12 -50.76
CA GLY A 60 14.51 8.86 -51.76
C GLY A 60 14.64 8.38 -53.20
N ASP A 61 15.32 7.26 -53.44
CA ASP A 61 15.52 6.71 -54.79
C ASP A 61 14.17 6.39 -55.45
N PRO A 62 13.87 6.95 -56.64
CA PRO A 62 12.58 6.77 -57.30
C PRO A 62 12.24 5.29 -57.58
N GLY A 63 13.23 4.47 -57.96
CA GLY A 63 13.02 3.05 -58.26
C GLY A 63 12.74 2.22 -57.01
N LEU A 64 13.40 2.53 -55.89
CA LEU A 64 13.10 1.92 -54.60
C LEU A 64 11.67 2.25 -54.14
N LEU A 65 11.26 3.51 -54.24
CA LEU A 65 9.92 3.94 -53.82
C LEU A 65 8.83 3.33 -54.70
N GLU A 66 9.09 3.17 -56.00
CA GLU A 66 8.18 2.49 -56.92
C GLU A 66 8.01 1.01 -56.54
N ARG A 67 9.10 0.30 -56.21
CA ARG A 67 9.01 -1.08 -55.71
C ARG A 67 8.21 -1.19 -54.41
N PHE A 68 8.35 -0.25 -53.47
CA PHE A 68 7.53 -0.24 -52.25
C PHE A 68 6.03 0.01 -52.54
N ARG A 69 5.69 0.79 -53.58
CA ARG A 69 4.30 0.97 -54.02
C ARG A 69 3.76 -0.27 -54.73
N GLU A 70 4.52 -0.83 -55.68
CA GLU A 70 4.11 -2.00 -56.47
C GLU A 70 3.91 -3.24 -55.60
N ASN A 71 4.69 -3.38 -54.53
CA ASN A 71 4.54 -4.46 -53.54
C ASN A 71 3.53 -4.12 -52.42
N GLU A 72 2.79 -3.02 -52.54
CA GLU A 72 1.77 -2.57 -51.58
C GLU A 72 2.24 -2.56 -50.11
N ILE A 73 3.49 -2.16 -49.86
CA ILE A 73 4.07 -2.21 -48.51
C ILE A 73 3.44 -1.12 -47.63
N THR A 74 2.59 -1.53 -46.69
CA THR A 74 1.95 -0.67 -45.68
C THR A 74 2.82 -0.52 -44.43
N GLY A 75 2.51 0.46 -43.58
CA GLY A 75 3.28 0.70 -42.37
C GLY A 75 3.20 -0.43 -41.34
N SER A 76 2.11 -1.21 -41.34
CA SER A 76 1.98 -2.46 -40.58
C SER A 76 2.96 -3.56 -41.02
N LEU A 77 3.45 -3.52 -42.25
CA LEU A 77 4.40 -4.51 -42.79
C LEU A 77 5.86 -4.12 -42.53
N LEU A 78 6.13 -2.85 -42.21
CA LEU A 78 7.50 -2.35 -41.98
C LEU A 78 8.26 -3.15 -40.90
N PRO A 79 7.69 -3.49 -39.73
CA PRO A 79 8.40 -4.23 -38.68
C PRO A 79 8.82 -5.65 -39.09
N TYR A 80 8.23 -6.20 -40.15
CA TYR A 80 8.49 -7.55 -40.63
C TYR A 80 9.49 -7.60 -41.80
N LEU A 81 9.99 -6.45 -42.24
CA LEU A 81 11.06 -6.41 -43.25
C LEU A 81 12.38 -6.86 -42.63
N ASP A 82 13.07 -7.78 -43.30
CA ASP A 82 14.39 -8.27 -42.92
C ASP A 82 15.46 -7.95 -43.99
N GLU A 83 16.72 -8.31 -43.72
CA GLU A 83 17.82 -8.00 -44.64
C GLU A 83 17.67 -8.66 -46.03
N SER A 84 17.01 -9.82 -46.11
CA SER A 84 16.73 -10.53 -47.37
C SER A 84 15.63 -9.85 -48.18
N LEU A 85 14.51 -9.51 -47.55
CA LEU A 85 13.39 -8.82 -48.20
C LEU A 85 13.80 -7.44 -48.69
N LEU A 86 14.63 -6.72 -47.93
CA LEU A 86 15.16 -5.42 -48.36
C LEU A 86 16.12 -5.53 -49.56
N GLU A 87 16.82 -6.65 -49.69
CA GLU A 87 17.66 -6.93 -50.86
C GLU A 87 16.83 -7.21 -52.10
N GLU A 88 15.75 -8.01 -51.96
CA GLU A 88 14.78 -8.27 -53.03
C GLU A 88 14.04 -7.00 -53.47
N LEU A 89 13.77 -6.08 -52.54
CA LEU A 89 13.23 -4.75 -52.80
C LEU A 89 14.27 -3.77 -53.38
N GLY A 90 15.47 -4.25 -53.69
CA GLY A 90 16.48 -3.53 -54.47
C GLY A 90 17.39 -2.61 -53.65
N ILE A 91 17.56 -2.84 -52.35
CA ILE A 91 18.59 -2.21 -51.53
C ILE A 91 19.80 -3.14 -51.44
N SER A 92 20.70 -3.05 -52.42
CA SER A 92 21.86 -3.95 -52.54
C SER A 92 22.93 -3.72 -51.46
N SER A 93 23.10 -2.47 -51.00
CA SER A 93 24.09 -2.12 -49.97
C SER A 93 23.67 -2.63 -48.59
N LEU A 94 24.52 -3.48 -47.98
CA LEU A 94 24.33 -3.96 -46.60
C LEU A 94 24.25 -2.79 -45.59
N GLY A 95 25.02 -1.73 -45.82
CA GLY A 95 24.99 -0.53 -44.96
C GLY A 95 23.67 0.21 -45.02
N GLU A 96 23.05 0.28 -46.20
CA GLU A 96 21.74 0.92 -46.39
C GLU A 96 20.59 0.06 -45.86
N ARG A 97 20.66 -1.27 -46.03
CA ARG A 97 19.72 -2.21 -45.40
C ARG A 97 19.71 -2.07 -43.89
N LYS A 98 20.88 -2.11 -43.25
CA LYS A 98 21.02 -1.91 -41.79
C LYS A 98 20.52 -0.54 -41.34
N LYS A 99 20.78 0.50 -42.12
CA LYS A 99 20.30 1.86 -41.84
C LYS A 99 18.77 1.96 -41.93
N LEU A 100 18.14 1.32 -42.92
CA LEU A 100 16.68 1.32 -43.06
C LEU A 100 16.02 0.49 -41.95
N LEU A 101 16.55 -0.70 -41.65
CA LEU A 101 16.09 -1.50 -40.51
C LEU A 101 16.21 -0.72 -39.20
N TYR A 102 17.26 0.06 -39.01
CA TYR A 102 17.38 0.97 -37.86
C TYR A 102 16.27 2.03 -37.83
N PHE A 103 15.91 2.66 -38.97
CA PHE A 103 14.80 3.61 -39.00
C PHE A 103 13.42 2.96 -38.82
N ILE A 104 13.22 1.75 -39.35
CA ILE A 104 12.02 0.94 -39.15
C ILE A 104 11.89 0.53 -37.67
N GLN A 105 12.98 0.08 -37.05
CA GLN A 105 13.05 -0.15 -35.61
C GLN A 105 12.75 1.13 -34.83
N ARG A 106 13.11 2.30 -35.35
CA ARG A 106 12.74 3.58 -34.74
C ARG A 106 11.26 3.96 -34.94
N LEU A 107 10.59 3.45 -35.97
CA LEU A 107 9.15 3.62 -36.16
C LEU A 107 8.34 2.76 -35.19
N SER A 108 8.77 1.53 -34.95
CA SER A 108 8.23 0.71 -33.87
C SER A 108 8.58 1.27 -32.48
N GLN A 109 9.58 2.16 -32.40
CA GLN A 109 9.90 2.97 -31.21
C GLN A 109 9.16 4.32 -31.13
N ILE A 110 8.09 4.57 -31.92
CA ILE A 110 7.13 5.66 -31.63
C ILE A 110 6.16 5.21 -30.51
N ASP A 111 6.73 4.70 -29.43
CA ASP A 111 6.49 5.16 -28.07
C ASP A 111 7.75 4.72 -27.33
N LEU A 112 8.71 5.63 -27.14
CA LEU A 112 9.95 5.28 -26.46
C LEU A 112 9.63 4.98 -24.99
N ASP A 113 9.45 3.68 -24.75
CA ASP A 113 9.55 2.92 -23.51
C ASP A 113 10.90 3.19 -22.84
N THR A 114 11.09 4.42 -22.40
CA THR A 114 12.21 4.85 -21.58
C THR A 114 11.87 4.64 -20.11
N MET A 115 12.90 4.40 -19.31
CA MET A 115 12.76 4.42 -17.86
C MET A 115 12.07 5.74 -17.45
N LYS A 116 10.97 5.65 -16.72
CA LYS A 116 10.34 6.84 -16.14
C LYS A 116 10.92 7.08 -14.76
N VAL A 117 11.13 8.35 -14.43
CA VAL A 117 11.59 8.78 -13.11
C VAL A 117 10.42 9.37 -12.34
N ILE A 118 10.15 8.85 -11.15
CA ILE A 118 9.19 9.39 -10.20
C ILE A 118 9.97 9.92 -8.99
N ASN A 119 9.61 11.10 -8.49
CA ASN A 119 10.17 11.63 -7.25
C ASN A 119 9.31 11.19 -6.06
N ASP A 120 9.88 10.39 -5.17
CA ASP A 120 9.26 9.94 -3.92
C ASP A 120 9.96 10.60 -2.72
N PRO A 121 9.23 11.15 -1.73
CA PRO A 121 9.84 11.87 -0.61
C PRO A 121 10.65 10.97 0.35
N ILE A 122 10.45 9.65 0.31
CA ILE A 122 11.14 8.66 1.13
C ILE A 122 12.40 8.17 0.41
N HIS A 123 12.27 7.85 -0.88
CA HIS A 123 13.33 7.18 -1.65
C HIS A 123 14.10 8.08 -2.60
N GLY A 124 13.64 9.31 -2.82
CA GLY A 124 14.18 10.23 -3.83
C GLY A 124 13.71 9.86 -5.23
N HIS A 125 14.61 9.95 -6.21
CA HIS A 125 14.29 9.59 -7.59
C HIS A 125 14.26 8.07 -7.77
N ILE A 126 13.09 7.56 -8.15
CA ILE A 126 12.84 6.15 -8.46
C ILE A 126 12.77 5.99 -9.97
N GLU A 127 13.62 5.12 -10.53
CA GLU A 127 13.55 4.70 -11.93
C GLU A 127 12.64 3.48 -12.09
N LEU A 128 11.74 3.53 -13.06
CA LEU A 128 10.75 2.49 -13.33
C LEU A 128 10.84 2.00 -14.77
N HIS A 129 10.97 0.69 -14.91
CA HIS A 129 10.95 0.01 -16.19
C HIS A 129 9.60 0.23 -16.89
N PRO A 130 9.56 0.41 -18.22
CA PRO A 130 8.35 0.64 -19.00
C PRO A 130 7.21 -0.36 -18.72
N LEU A 131 7.52 -1.66 -18.61
CA LEU A 131 6.53 -2.67 -18.17
C LEU A 131 5.86 -2.34 -16.83
N LEU A 132 6.64 -1.85 -15.85
CA LEU A 132 6.09 -1.44 -14.55
C LEU A 132 5.15 -0.25 -14.71
N ILE A 133 5.51 0.71 -15.57
CA ILE A 133 4.65 1.85 -15.90
C ILE A 133 3.35 1.39 -16.54
N ARG A 134 3.40 0.44 -17.48
CA ARG A 134 2.20 -0.14 -18.12
C ARG A 134 1.27 -0.81 -17.11
N ILE A 135 1.79 -1.37 -16.02
CA ILE A 135 0.99 -1.91 -14.91
C ILE A 135 0.45 -0.78 -14.02
N ILE A 136 1.29 0.21 -13.71
CA ILE A 136 0.92 1.36 -12.86
C ILE A 136 -0.20 2.18 -13.51
N ASP A 137 -0.13 2.41 -14.82
CA ASP A 137 -1.08 3.23 -15.58
C ASP A 137 -2.33 2.45 -15.99
N THR A 138 -2.90 1.69 -15.04
CA THR A 138 -4.15 0.94 -15.20
C THR A 138 -5.18 1.36 -14.14
N PRO A 139 -6.50 1.26 -14.41
CA PRO A 139 -7.52 1.54 -13.41
C PRO A 139 -7.34 0.74 -12.11
N GLN A 140 -6.95 -0.53 -12.23
CA GLN A 140 -6.76 -1.45 -11.12
C GLN A 140 -5.65 -0.98 -10.16
N PHE A 141 -4.56 -0.42 -10.69
CA PHE A 141 -3.47 0.11 -9.88
C PHE A 141 -3.72 1.57 -9.43
N GLN A 142 -4.19 2.44 -10.33
CA GLN A 142 -4.48 3.85 -10.02
C GLN A 142 -5.55 4.00 -8.92
N ARG A 143 -6.45 3.02 -8.78
CA ARG A 143 -7.37 2.88 -7.65
C ARG A 143 -6.70 3.09 -6.28
N LEU A 144 -5.48 2.60 -6.10
CA LEU A 144 -4.75 2.68 -4.82
C LEU A 144 -4.47 4.12 -4.37
N ARG A 145 -4.62 5.13 -5.26
CA ARG A 145 -4.54 6.56 -4.89
C ARG A 145 -5.68 6.98 -3.97
N TYR A 146 -6.77 6.23 -3.96
CA TYR A 146 -8.00 6.54 -3.26
C TYR A 146 -8.23 5.65 -2.04
N ILE A 147 -7.15 5.04 -1.51
CA ILE A 147 -7.19 4.17 -0.33
C ILE A 147 -6.10 4.58 0.64
N LYS A 148 -6.48 5.19 1.76
CA LYS A 148 -5.55 5.65 2.79
C LYS A 148 -4.78 4.48 3.39
N GLN A 149 -3.46 4.63 3.49
CA GLN A 149 -2.56 3.61 4.05
C GLN A 149 -3.00 3.21 5.47
N LEU A 150 -3.25 4.22 6.30
CA LEU A 150 -3.58 4.05 7.72
C LEU A 150 -5.08 4.17 8.03
N GLY A 151 -5.95 4.13 7.02
CA GLY A 151 -7.41 4.18 7.21
C GLY A 151 -7.86 5.31 8.13
N GLY A 152 -8.56 4.96 9.22
CA GLY A 152 -9.01 5.89 10.27
C GLY A 152 -7.88 6.65 10.99
N GLY A 153 -6.64 6.21 10.85
CA GLY A 153 -5.44 6.89 11.35
C GLY A 153 -5.31 8.33 10.86
N TYR A 154 -5.76 8.65 9.64
CA TYR A 154 -5.74 10.02 9.11
C TYR A 154 -6.58 11.00 9.95
N TYR A 155 -7.66 10.51 10.59
CA TYR A 155 -8.50 11.32 11.47
C TYR A 155 -7.91 11.54 12.87
N VAL A 156 -6.71 11.02 13.12
CA VAL A 156 -5.95 11.20 14.38
C VAL A 156 -4.62 11.88 14.08
N PHE A 157 -3.93 11.42 13.04
CA PHE A 157 -2.64 11.91 12.59
C PHE A 157 -2.85 12.63 11.25
N PRO A 158 -2.98 13.97 11.26
CA PRO A 158 -3.33 14.72 10.05
C PRO A 158 -2.24 14.65 8.96
N GLY A 159 -1.00 14.30 9.32
CA GLY A 159 0.08 14.04 8.35
C GLY A 159 -0.04 12.69 7.64
N ALA A 160 -0.81 11.73 8.18
CA ALA A 160 -1.04 10.41 7.59
C ALA A 160 -2.05 10.45 6.42
N SER A 161 -1.84 11.36 5.48
CA SER A 161 -2.69 11.56 4.30
C SER A 161 -2.35 10.62 3.14
N HIS A 162 -1.25 9.87 3.25
CA HIS A 162 -0.73 9.00 2.22
C HIS A 162 -1.64 7.79 1.96
N ASN A 163 -1.54 7.28 0.73
CA ASN A 163 -2.36 6.20 0.20
C ASN A 163 -1.48 4.99 -0.16
N ARG A 164 -2.14 3.86 -0.42
CA ARG A 164 -1.48 2.61 -0.82
C ARG A 164 -0.65 2.77 -2.10
N PHE A 165 -1.04 3.67 -3.01
CA PHE A 165 -0.35 3.88 -4.29
C PHE A 165 1.15 4.18 -4.14
N GLU A 166 1.52 5.24 -3.42
CA GLU A 166 2.92 5.63 -3.25
C GLU A 166 3.71 4.61 -2.41
N HIS A 167 3.05 3.91 -1.49
CA HIS A 167 3.64 2.78 -0.78
C HIS A 167 3.97 1.63 -1.74
N SER A 168 3.03 1.21 -2.58
CA SER A 168 3.24 0.17 -3.59
C SER A 168 4.40 0.51 -4.54
N LEU A 169 4.53 1.78 -4.98
CA LEU A 169 5.68 2.23 -5.77
C LEU A 169 7.00 2.04 -5.02
N GLY A 170 7.04 2.43 -3.74
CA GLY A 170 8.21 2.28 -2.90
C GLY A 170 8.59 0.81 -2.64
N VAL A 171 7.62 -0.08 -2.45
CA VAL A 171 7.85 -1.52 -2.31
C VAL A 171 8.39 -2.14 -3.60
N GLY A 172 7.81 -1.80 -4.75
CA GLY A 172 8.33 -2.22 -6.05
C GLY A 172 9.78 -1.77 -6.29
N TYR A 173 10.11 -0.53 -5.89
CA TYR A 173 11.47 -0.01 -5.93
C TYR A 173 12.43 -0.78 -5.02
N LEU A 174 12.10 -0.93 -3.73
CA LEU A 174 12.95 -1.63 -2.77
C LEU A 174 13.14 -3.11 -3.11
N ALA A 175 12.11 -3.77 -3.65
CA ALA A 175 12.19 -5.12 -4.18
C ALA A 175 13.26 -5.21 -5.28
N GLY A 176 13.23 -4.25 -6.22
CA GLY A 176 14.23 -4.08 -7.28
C GLY A 176 15.64 -3.82 -6.74
N CYS A 177 15.78 -2.97 -5.72
CA CYS A 177 17.07 -2.70 -5.08
C CYS A 177 17.66 -3.95 -4.42
N LEU A 178 16.86 -4.73 -3.68
CA LEU A 178 17.34 -5.92 -3.00
C LEU A 178 17.76 -7.00 -3.99
N VAL A 179 16.91 -7.33 -4.97
CA VAL A 179 17.23 -8.36 -5.96
C VAL A 179 18.46 -7.98 -6.81
N ARG A 180 18.61 -6.71 -7.19
CA ARG A 180 19.79 -6.20 -7.89
C ARG A 180 21.05 -6.34 -7.04
N ALA A 181 21.01 -5.93 -5.78
CA ALA A 181 22.15 -6.03 -4.87
C ALA A 181 22.59 -7.48 -4.64
N LEU A 182 21.66 -8.43 -4.59
CA LEU A 182 21.97 -9.86 -4.50
C LEU A 182 22.62 -10.36 -5.80
N ARG A 183 22.08 -9.98 -6.96
CA ARG A 183 22.62 -10.36 -8.28
C ARG A 183 24.04 -9.87 -8.49
N GLU A 184 24.32 -8.61 -8.21
CA GLU A 184 25.65 -8.00 -8.40
C GLU A 184 26.71 -8.64 -7.48
N LYS A 185 26.33 -8.96 -6.25
CA LYS A 185 27.25 -9.54 -5.26
C LYS A 185 27.47 -11.04 -5.42
N GLN A 186 26.51 -11.74 -6.03
CA GLN A 186 26.51 -13.19 -6.19
C GLN A 186 25.98 -13.60 -7.58
N PRO A 187 26.78 -13.36 -8.65
CA PRO A 187 26.41 -13.76 -10.00
C PRO A 187 26.10 -15.25 -10.15
N GLU A 188 26.67 -16.10 -9.28
CA GLU A 188 26.43 -17.55 -9.23
C GLU A 188 24.97 -17.93 -8.89
N LEU A 189 24.18 -16.98 -8.38
CA LEU A 189 22.74 -17.18 -8.13
C LEU A 189 21.89 -17.17 -9.42
N GLN A 190 22.47 -16.75 -10.55
CA GLN A 190 21.80 -16.73 -11.86
C GLN A 190 20.46 -15.98 -11.84
N ILE A 191 20.44 -14.83 -11.15
CA ILE A 191 19.29 -13.92 -11.14
C ILE A 191 19.26 -13.18 -12.48
N SER A 192 18.21 -13.41 -13.26
CA SER A 192 18.00 -12.81 -14.58
C SER A 192 17.25 -11.48 -14.50
N GLU A 193 17.24 -10.69 -15.57
CA GLU A 193 16.35 -9.51 -15.68
C GLU A 193 14.88 -9.89 -15.53
N ARG A 194 14.49 -11.05 -16.08
CA ARG A 194 13.14 -11.63 -15.93
C ARG A 194 12.78 -11.84 -14.47
N ASP A 195 13.70 -12.38 -13.66
CA ASP A 195 13.48 -12.54 -12.21
C ASP A 195 13.34 -11.19 -11.52
N MET A 196 14.19 -10.22 -11.87
CA MET A 196 14.15 -8.88 -11.28
C MET A 196 12.82 -8.19 -11.57
N LEU A 197 12.36 -8.19 -12.82
CA LEU A 197 11.07 -7.63 -13.19
C LEU A 197 9.91 -8.32 -12.47
N CYS A 198 9.92 -9.65 -12.36
CA CYS A 198 8.89 -10.37 -11.61
C CYS A 198 8.85 -9.97 -10.12
N VAL A 199 10.02 -9.84 -9.48
CA VAL A 199 10.12 -9.39 -8.08
C VAL A 199 9.62 -7.96 -7.92
N GLN A 200 9.94 -7.06 -8.85
CA GLN A 200 9.44 -5.68 -8.85
C GLN A 200 7.92 -5.62 -9.06
N ILE A 201 7.37 -6.41 -9.99
CA ILE A 201 5.93 -6.49 -10.24
C ILE A 201 5.20 -7.03 -9.00
N ALA A 202 5.73 -8.08 -8.36
CA ALA A 202 5.18 -8.58 -7.10
C ALA A 202 5.19 -7.51 -6.01
N GLY A 203 6.30 -6.76 -5.88
CA GLY A 203 6.39 -5.63 -4.95
C GLY A 203 5.37 -4.52 -5.23
N LEU A 204 5.19 -4.14 -6.50
CA LEU A 204 4.16 -3.17 -6.89
C LEU A 204 2.75 -3.69 -6.58
N CYS A 205 2.49 -4.97 -6.84
CA CYS A 205 1.14 -5.51 -6.86
C CYS A 205 0.68 -6.14 -5.53
N HIS A 206 1.54 -6.22 -4.51
CA HIS A 206 1.22 -6.91 -3.25
C HIS A 206 -0.01 -6.35 -2.52
N ASP A 207 -0.33 -5.08 -2.75
CA ASP A 207 -1.39 -4.32 -2.06
C ASP A 207 -2.61 -3.99 -2.94
N LEU A 208 -2.67 -4.50 -4.18
CA LEU A 208 -3.79 -4.26 -5.10
C LEU A 208 -5.17 -4.65 -4.51
N GLY A 209 -5.18 -5.63 -3.60
CA GLY A 209 -6.37 -6.20 -2.99
C GLY A 209 -6.90 -5.47 -1.77
N HIS A 210 -6.26 -4.37 -1.33
CA HIS A 210 -6.80 -3.61 -0.21
C HIS A 210 -8.15 -2.97 -0.56
N GLY A 211 -9.10 -3.04 0.39
CA GLY A 211 -10.38 -2.34 0.29
C GLY A 211 -10.32 -0.92 0.90
N PRO A 212 -11.46 -0.22 0.94
CA PRO A 212 -11.57 1.10 1.56
C PRO A 212 -11.04 1.12 2.99
N PHE A 213 -10.23 2.13 3.33
CA PHE A 213 -9.56 2.29 4.63
C PHE A 213 -8.62 1.12 4.99
N SER A 214 -8.01 0.48 3.97
CA SER A 214 -6.98 -0.55 4.11
C SER A 214 -7.38 -1.69 5.05
N HIS A 215 -6.72 -1.83 6.21
CA HIS A 215 -6.93 -2.93 7.17
C HIS A 215 -8.29 -2.90 7.88
N MET A 216 -9.02 -1.78 7.81
CA MET A 216 -10.40 -1.75 8.30
C MET A 216 -11.27 -2.71 7.49
N PHE A 217 -11.08 -2.78 6.17
CA PHE A 217 -11.98 -3.51 5.28
C PHE A 217 -11.89 -5.03 5.48
N ASP A 218 -10.69 -5.61 5.36
CA ASP A 218 -10.46 -7.05 5.53
C ASP A 218 -10.38 -7.47 7.00
N GLY A 219 -9.93 -6.57 7.88
CA GLY A 219 -9.78 -6.84 9.31
C GLY A 219 -11.06 -6.70 10.14
N ARG A 220 -12.00 -5.82 9.74
CA ARG A 220 -13.23 -5.53 10.50
C ARG A 220 -14.50 -5.71 9.68
N PHE A 221 -14.62 -5.04 8.53
CA PHE A 221 -15.87 -5.02 7.77
C PHE A 221 -16.24 -6.39 7.16
N ILE A 222 -15.38 -6.97 6.32
CA ILE A 222 -15.65 -8.26 5.68
C ILE A 222 -15.91 -9.39 6.70
N PRO A 223 -15.13 -9.54 7.78
CA PRO A 223 -15.42 -10.53 8.81
C PRO A 223 -16.79 -10.40 9.48
N LEU A 224 -17.35 -9.17 9.57
CA LEU A 224 -18.67 -8.92 10.13
C LEU A 224 -19.79 -9.05 9.08
N ALA A 225 -19.54 -8.62 7.85
CA ALA A 225 -20.52 -8.66 6.76
C ALA A 225 -20.66 -10.05 6.14
N ARG A 226 -19.58 -10.85 6.14
CA ARG A 226 -19.48 -12.17 5.50
C ARG A 226 -18.74 -13.16 6.43
N PRO A 227 -19.28 -13.50 7.61
CA PRO A 227 -18.58 -14.29 8.63
C PRO A 227 -18.19 -15.72 8.18
N ASP A 228 -18.94 -16.29 7.24
CA ASP A 228 -18.69 -17.64 6.70
C ASP A 228 -17.51 -17.69 5.70
N MET A 229 -16.94 -16.53 5.35
CA MET A 229 -15.87 -16.42 4.37
C MET A 229 -14.58 -15.94 5.03
N LYS A 230 -13.46 -16.55 4.61
CA LYS A 230 -12.13 -16.04 4.91
C LYS A 230 -11.63 -15.27 3.71
N TRP A 231 -11.43 -13.98 3.89
CA TRP A 231 -10.87 -13.08 2.90
C TRP A 231 -9.60 -12.44 3.47
N THR A 232 -8.59 -12.28 2.62
CA THR A 232 -7.42 -11.48 2.95
C THR A 232 -7.11 -10.53 1.79
N HIS A 233 -6.49 -9.38 2.09
CA HIS A 233 -6.12 -8.44 1.04
C HIS A 233 -5.09 -9.05 0.07
N GLU A 234 -4.26 -10.00 0.48
CA GLU A 234 -3.35 -10.74 -0.41
C GLU A 234 -4.13 -11.55 -1.46
N GLU A 235 -5.28 -12.12 -1.09
CA GLU A 235 -6.15 -12.86 -2.03
C GLU A 235 -6.74 -11.90 -3.06
N GLY A 236 -7.21 -10.75 -2.57
CA GLY A 236 -7.62 -9.65 -3.42
C GLY A 236 -6.51 -9.19 -4.36
N SER A 237 -5.26 -9.12 -3.90
CA SER A 237 -4.13 -8.66 -4.71
C SER A 237 -3.83 -9.63 -5.85
N VAL A 238 -3.88 -10.94 -5.59
CA VAL A 238 -3.72 -11.96 -6.63
C VAL A 238 -4.86 -11.93 -7.65
N LYS A 239 -6.12 -11.81 -7.19
CA LYS A 239 -7.30 -11.71 -8.06
C LYS A 239 -7.27 -10.42 -8.90
N MET A 240 -6.95 -9.30 -8.28
CA MET A 240 -6.87 -7.99 -8.92
C MET A 240 -5.69 -7.92 -9.90
N PHE A 241 -4.55 -8.53 -9.59
CA PHE A 241 -3.42 -8.62 -10.52
C PHE A 241 -3.78 -9.41 -11.78
N GLU A 242 -4.46 -10.55 -11.65
CA GLU A 242 -4.94 -11.31 -12.82
C GLU A 242 -5.92 -10.46 -13.65
N HIS A 243 -6.87 -9.79 -12.99
CA HIS A 243 -7.82 -8.90 -13.66
C HIS A 243 -7.12 -7.72 -14.37
N LEU A 244 -6.10 -7.12 -13.75
CA LEU A 244 -5.29 -6.04 -14.30
C LEU A 244 -4.57 -6.52 -15.58
N VAL A 245 -3.88 -7.66 -15.51
CA VAL A 245 -3.13 -8.19 -16.66
C VAL A 245 -4.07 -8.50 -17.83
N ASN A 246 -5.21 -9.14 -17.57
CA ASN A 246 -6.13 -9.56 -18.62
C ASN A 246 -6.90 -8.38 -19.23
N SER A 247 -7.41 -7.45 -18.41
CA SER A 247 -8.23 -6.33 -18.88
C SER A 247 -7.45 -5.31 -19.72
N ASN A 248 -6.13 -5.25 -19.52
CA ASN A 248 -5.26 -4.29 -20.19
C ASN A 248 -4.34 -4.96 -21.24
N GLY A 249 -4.58 -6.23 -21.59
CA GLY A 249 -3.82 -6.95 -22.61
C GLY A 249 -2.32 -7.07 -22.31
N LEU A 250 -1.93 -7.11 -21.03
CA LEU A 250 -0.52 -6.99 -20.63
C LEU A 250 0.28 -8.27 -20.85
N ARG A 251 -0.35 -9.42 -21.14
CA ARG A 251 0.37 -10.67 -21.43
C ARG A 251 1.33 -10.52 -22.62
N ALA A 252 0.85 -9.95 -23.73
CA ALA A 252 1.68 -9.66 -24.90
C ALA A 252 2.80 -8.65 -24.60
N VAL A 253 2.51 -7.67 -23.73
CA VAL A 253 3.51 -6.67 -23.29
C VAL A 253 4.59 -7.32 -22.41
N MET A 254 4.20 -8.24 -21.52
CA MET A 254 5.15 -9.01 -20.72
C MET A 254 6.07 -9.86 -21.61
N GLU A 255 5.52 -10.54 -22.61
CA GLU A 255 6.29 -11.31 -23.60
C GLU A 255 7.28 -10.42 -24.38
N HIS A 256 6.82 -9.23 -24.80
CA HIS A 256 7.68 -8.25 -25.48
C HIS A 256 8.93 -7.88 -24.66
N TYR A 257 8.81 -7.77 -23.33
CA TYR A 257 9.94 -7.51 -22.43
C TYR A 257 10.64 -8.78 -21.89
N GLY A 258 10.40 -9.94 -22.50
CA GLY A 258 11.13 -11.18 -22.19
C GLY A 258 10.64 -11.93 -20.94
N LEU A 259 9.42 -11.68 -20.48
CA LEU A 259 8.75 -12.54 -19.50
C LEU A 259 8.04 -13.70 -20.21
N ILE A 260 7.78 -14.77 -19.47
CA ILE A 260 6.95 -15.90 -19.89
C ILE A 260 5.68 -15.88 -19.03
N PRO A 261 4.55 -15.33 -19.53
CA PRO A 261 3.37 -15.05 -18.70
C PRO A 261 2.88 -16.24 -17.87
N GLU A 262 2.83 -17.45 -18.43
CA GLU A 262 2.34 -18.64 -17.73
C GLU A 262 3.15 -18.97 -16.47
N GLU A 263 4.48 -18.86 -16.54
CA GLU A 263 5.37 -19.11 -15.41
C GLU A 263 5.46 -17.88 -14.48
N ASP A 264 5.56 -16.68 -15.05
CA ASP A 264 5.87 -15.47 -14.32
C ASP A 264 4.67 -14.89 -13.59
N ILE A 265 3.47 -14.98 -14.15
CA ILE A 265 2.25 -14.61 -13.43
C ILE A 265 2.07 -15.53 -12.22
N CYS A 266 2.34 -16.84 -12.36
CA CYS A 266 2.34 -17.76 -11.23
C CYS A 266 3.35 -17.34 -10.17
N PHE A 267 4.59 -17.06 -10.56
CA PHE A 267 5.65 -16.62 -9.64
C PHE A 267 5.30 -15.30 -8.92
N ILE A 268 4.74 -14.32 -9.63
CA ILE A 268 4.32 -13.03 -9.05
C ILE A 268 3.23 -13.25 -8.01
N LYS A 269 2.20 -14.04 -8.33
CA LYS A 269 1.11 -14.35 -7.40
C LYS A 269 1.59 -15.09 -6.16
N GLU A 270 2.51 -16.04 -6.34
CA GLU A 270 3.11 -16.79 -5.23
C GLU A 270 3.96 -15.92 -4.31
N GLN A 271 4.62 -14.87 -4.82
CA GLN A 271 5.35 -13.92 -3.97
C GLN A 271 4.42 -13.06 -3.11
N ILE A 272 3.19 -12.81 -3.56
CA ILE A 272 2.19 -12.02 -2.84
C ILE A 272 1.47 -12.91 -1.80
N MET A 273 0.95 -14.05 -2.24
CA MET A 273 0.10 -14.93 -1.43
C MET A 273 0.88 -16.00 -0.65
N GLY A 274 2.06 -16.40 -1.12
CA GLY A 274 2.66 -17.70 -0.78
C GLY A 274 2.16 -18.82 -1.70
N PRO A 275 2.36 -20.10 -1.32
CA PRO A 275 1.99 -21.23 -2.17
C PRO A 275 0.50 -21.20 -2.54
N LEU A 276 0.19 -21.28 -3.84
CA LEU A 276 -1.19 -21.22 -4.35
C LEU A 276 -1.95 -22.53 -4.18
N GLU A 277 -1.23 -23.63 -3.99
CA GLU A 277 -1.78 -24.96 -3.75
C GLU A 277 -1.20 -25.54 -2.46
N THR A 278 -1.97 -26.38 -1.77
CA THR A 278 -1.47 -27.12 -0.61
C THR A 278 -0.51 -28.20 -1.10
N PRO A 279 0.74 -28.26 -0.61
CA PRO A 279 1.68 -29.26 -1.06
C PRO A 279 1.18 -30.68 -0.71
N VAL A 280 1.18 -31.58 -1.70
CA VAL A 280 0.71 -32.97 -1.58
C VAL A 280 1.56 -33.79 -0.59
N LYS A 281 2.81 -33.37 -0.33
CA LYS A 281 3.72 -33.95 0.67
C LYS A 281 4.38 -32.83 1.48
N GLU A 282 4.46 -33.02 2.80
CA GLU A 282 5.01 -32.04 3.76
C GLU A 282 6.44 -31.55 3.44
N PHE A 283 7.23 -32.35 2.72
CA PHE A 283 8.65 -32.07 2.43
C PHE A 283 8.96 -31.60 1.01
N SER A 284 7.97 -31.50 0.11
CA SER A 284 8.22 -31.03 -1.27
C SER A 284 8.28 -29.50 -1.36
N TRP A 285 9.05 -29.00 -2.33
CA TRP A 285 9.06 -27.58 -2.68
C TRP A 285 7.64 -27.14 -3.08
N PRO A 286 7.01 -26.17 -2.38
CA PRO A 286 5.58 -25.90 -2.53
C PRO A 286 5.25 -24.91 -3.65
N TYR A 287 6.26 -24.31 -4.29
CA TYR A 287 6.09 -23.29 -5.32
C TYR A 287 6.31 -23.86 -6.72
N LYS A 288 5.57 -23.35 -7.70
CA LYS A 288 5.65 -23.72 -9.12
C LYS A 288 6.33 -22.66 -9.96
N GLY A 289 6.20 -21.38 -9.60
CA GLY A 289 6.69 -20.26 -10.41
C GLY A 289 8.21 -20.22 -10.55
N ARG A 290 8.95 -20.66 -9.54
CA ARG A 290 10.41 -20.81 -9.56
C ARG A 290 10.87 -22.06 -8.83
N PRO A 291 12.03 -22.64 -9.22
CA PRO A 291 12.54 -23.84 -8.60
C PRO A 291 13.21 -23.51 -7.24
N LYS A 292 13.45 -24.55 -6.44
CA LYS A 292 14.00 -24.46 -5.07
C LYS A 292 15.34 -23.71 -5.01
N GLU A 293 16.14 -23.77 -6.05
CA GLU A 293 17.44 -23.10 -6.17
C GLU A 293 17.29 -21.56 -6.16
N LYS A 294 16.10 -21.04 -6.44
CA LYS A 294 15.72 -19.63 -6.38
C LYS A 294 14.79 -19.29 -5.19
N SER A 295 14.79 -20.13 -4.14
CA SER A 295 13.92 -19.96 -2.98
C SER A 295 14.02 -18.59 -2.30
N PHE A 296 15.22 -18.00 -2.28
CA PHE A 296 15.48 -16.69 -1.68
C PHE A 296 14.69 -15.55 -2.32
N LEU A 297 14.21 -15.68 -3.57
CA LEU A 297 13.41 -14.64 -4.21
C LEU A 297 12.04 -14.44 -3.53
N TYR A 298 11.46 -15.53 -3.00
CA TYR A 298 10.19 -15.49 -2.24
C TYR A 298 10.32 -14.83 -0.87
N GLU A 299 11.54 -14.50 -0.43
CA GLU A 299 11.79 -13.82 0.85
C GLU A 299 11.88 -12.30 0.72
N ILE A 300 11.74 -11.76 -0.51
CA ILE A 300 11.93 -10.34 -0.79
C ILE A 300 10.67 -9.53 -0.48
N VAL A 301 9.54 -9.88 -1.11
CA VAL A 301 8.31 -9.06 -1.09
C VAL A 301 7.46 -9.31 0.15
N ALA A 302 7.13 -10.57 0.44
CA ALA A 302 6.31 -10.95 1.59
C ALA A 302 6.92 -12.14 2.34
N ASN A 303 7.73 -11.86 3.36
CA ASN A 303 8.48 -12.90 4.06
C ASN A 303 7.69 -13.45 5.26
N LYS A 304 6.84 -14.43 5.00
CA LYS A 304 6.02 -15.09 6.02
C LYS A 304 6.82 -15.88 7.07
N ARG A 305 8.11 -16.17 6.83
CA ARG A 305 8.95 -16.95 7.75
C ARG A 305 9.36 -16.15 8.99
N ASN A 306 9.81 -14.91 8.79
CA ASN A 306 10.39 -14.10 9.87
C ASN A 306 9.91 -12.64 9.87
N GLY A 307 9.14 -12.21 8.87
CA GLY A 307 8.63 -10.84 8.77
C GLY A 307 9.70 -9.81 8.47
N ILE A 308 10.76 -10.18 7.75
CA ILE A 308 11.78 -9.25 7.22
C ILE A 308 11.63 -9.22 5.70
N ASP A 309 11.01 -8.16 5.18
CA ASP A 309 10.71 -7.97 3.76
C ASP A 309 10.66 -6.48 3.39
N VAL A 310 10.67 -6.19 2.09
CA VAL A 310 10.73 -4.82 1.58
C VAL A 310 9.43 -4.02 1.78
N ASP A 311 8.30 -4.71 1.92
CA ASP A 311 7.02 -4.12 2.33
C ASP A 311 7.19 -3.34 3.65
N LYS A 312 7.69 -4.03 4.68
CA LYS A 312 8.00 -3.43 5.99
C LYS A 312 8.97 -2.28 5.91
N TRP A 313 9.97 -2.38 5.07
CA TRP A 313 10.99 -1.34 4.96
C TRP A 313 10.39 -0.04 4.41
N ASP A 314 9.53 -0.13 3.40
CA ASP A 314 8.84 1.04 2.86
C ASP A 314 7.87 1.62 3.89
N TYR A 315 6.92 0.83 4.40
CA TYR A 315 5.89 1.41 5.26
C TYR A 315 6.44 1.88 6.60
N PHE A 316 7.50 1.28 7.15
CA PHE A 316 8.15 1.85 8.34
C PHE A 316 8.70 3.25 8.05
N ALA A 317 9.45 3.42 6.96
CA ALA A 317 10.02 4.71 6.61
C ALA A 317 8.92 5.74 6.26
N ARG A 318 7.93 5.33 5.47
CA ARG A 318 6.84 6.16 4.99
C ARG A 318 5.88 6.57 6.10
N ASP A 319 5.45 5.63 6.94
CA ASP A 319 4.56 5.93 8.05
C ASP A 319 5.29 6.80 9.08
N CYS A 320 6.55 6.52 9.40
CA CYS A 320 7.36 7.40 10.25
C CYS A 320 7.41 8.83 9.71
N HIS A 321 7.67 9.00 8.41
CA HIS A 321 7.69 10.32 7.77
C HIS A 321 6.37 11.08 7.94
N HIS A 322 5.24 10.44 7.63
CA HIS A 322 3.92 11.07 7.67
C HIS A 322 3.36 11.23 9.09
N LEU A 323 3.76 10.38 10.03
CA LEU A 323 3.35 10.45 11.44
C LEU A 323 4.23 11.39 12.28
N GLY A 324 5.38 11.85 11.75
CA GLY A 324 6.35 12.63 12.51
C GLY A 324 7.07 11.78 13.58
N ILE A 325 7.31 10.50 13.29
CA ILE A 325 8.02 9.56 14.16
C ILE A 325 9.37 9.25 13.52
N HIS A 326 10.44 9.15 14.31
CA HIS A 326 11.74 8.75 13.79
C HIS A 326 11.76 7.23 13.48
N ASN A 327 12.27 6.86 12.30
CA ASN A 327 12.56 5.46 11.94
C ASN A 327 14.04 5.16 12.27
N ASN A 328 14.28 4.21 13.17
CA ASN A 328 15.65 3.83 13.55
C ASN A 328 16.28 2.82 12.59
N PHE A 329 15.48 2.14 11.77
CA PHE A 329 15.96 1.09 10.88
C PHE A 329 16.48 1.65 9.55
N ASP A 330 17.73 1.34 9.24
CA ASP A 330 18.37 1.69 7.97
C ASP A 330 18.33 0.49 7.00
N HIS A 331 17.36 0.52 6.09
CA HIS A 331 17.22 -0.48 5.03
C HIS A 331 18.35 -0.40 3.99
N LYS A 332 18.93 0.78 3.72
CA LYS A 332 20.07 0.93 2.78
C LYS A 332 21.31 0.23 3.32
N ARG A 333 21.53 0.30 4.62
CA ARG A 333 22.57 -0.47 5.30
C ARG A 333 22.29 -1.98 5.22
N PHE A 334 21.05 -2.42 5.47
CA PHE A 334 20.68 -3.82 5.33
C PHE A 334 20.96 -4.34 3.90
N LEU A 335 20.52 -3.61 2.87
CA LEU A 335 20.75 -3.93 1.46
C LEU A 335 22.24 -4.17 1.15
N LYS A 336 23.16 -3.38 1.74
CA LYS A 336 24.61 -3.55 1.55
C LYS A 336 25.14 -4.86 2.16
N PHE A 337 24.61 -5.30 3.29
CA PHE A 337 25.09 -6.50 4.00
C PHE A 337 24.29 -7.77 3.68
N ALA A 338 23.20 -7.68 2.92
CA ALA A 338 22.45 -8.84 2.43
C ALA A 338 23.28 -9.69 1.45
N ARG A 339 23.24 -11.01 1.66
CA ARG A 339 23.75 -12.08 0.80
C ARG A 339 22.80 -13.27 0.84
N VAL A 340 22.94 -14.21 -0.08
CA VAL A 340 22.26 -15.50 -0.07
C VAL A 340 23.22 -16.58 0.40
N CYS A 341 22.80 -17.35 1.41
CA CYS A 341 23.55 -18.48 1.95
C CYS A 341 22.67 -19.73 1.96
N GLU A 342 23.30 -20.91 1.94
CA GLU A 342 22.60 -22.18 2.10
C GLU A 342 22.40 -22.48 3.59
N VAL A 343 21.16 -22.75 4.01
CA VAL A 343 20.77 -23.19 5.35
C VAL A 343 19.75 -24.30 5.19
N ASP A 344 19.97 -25.45 5.83
CA ASP A 344 19.08 -26.62 5.76
C ASP A 344 18.72 -27.04 4.31
N SER A 345 19.74 -27.05 3.44
CA SER A 345 19.62 -27.38 2.01
C SER A 345 18.65 -26.48 1.23
N ARG A 346 18.47 -25.22 1.66
CA ARG A 346 17.71 -24.17 0.98
C ARG A 346 18.51 -22.87 0.98
N LYS A 347 18.35 -22.06 -0.07
CA LYS A 347 19.00 -20.75 -0.16
C LYS A 347 18.12 -19.69 0.49
N HIS A 348 18.69 -18.96 1.43
CA HIS A 348 18.01 -17.95 2.22
C HIS A 348 18.75 -16.61 2.16
N ILE A 349 18.01 -15.51 2.27
CA ILE A 349 18.59 -14.18 2.46
C ILE A 349 19.15 -14.11 3.88
N CYS A 350 20.45 -13.91 3.98
CA CYS A 350 21.19 -13.72 5.22
C CYS A 350 21.80 -12.32 5.27
N THR A 351 21.93 -11.79 6.48
CA THR A 351 22.65 -10.56 6.75
C THR A 351 23.87 -10.85 7.61
N ARG A 352 24.87 -9.98 7.57
CA ARG A 352 26.08 -10.13 8.38
C ARG A 352 25.73 -10.04 9.87
N GLU A 353 26.31 -10.90 10.69
CA GLU A 353 25.98 -11.01 12.13
C GLU A 353 26.02 -9.68 12.89
N LYS A 354 27.03 -8.83 12.62
CA LYS A 354 27.16 -7.51 13.26
C LYS A 354 25.98 -6.55 12.98
N GLU A 355 25.13 -6.86 12.02
CA GLU A 355 23.92 -6.10 11.67
C GLU A 355 22.70 -6.49 12.53
N VAL A 356 22.85 -7.41 13.48
CA VAL A 356 21.78 -7.81 14.40
C VAL A 356 21.18 -6.62 15.15
N GLY A 357 21.98 -5.60 15.50
CA GLY A 357 21.50 -4.36 16.10
C GLY A 357 20.50 -3.61 15.22
N ASN A 358 20.77 -3.51 13.92
CA ASN A 358 19.86 -2.89 12.94
C ASN A 358 18.52 -3.66 12.86
N LEU A 359 18.55 -5.00 12.99
CA LEU A 359 17.33 -5.80 13.06
C LEU A 359 16.54 -5.56 14.36
N TYR A 360 17.22 -5.38 15.50
CA TYR A 360 16.55 -4.96 16.74
C TYR A 360 15.86 -3.59 16.56
N ASP A 361 16.52 -2.64 15.90
CA ASP A 361 15.93 -1.33 15.59
C ASP A 361 14.70 -1.45 14.67
N MET A 362 14.71 -2.38 13.72
CA MET A 362 13.56 -2.70 12.87
C MET A 362 12.36 -3.17 13.70
N PHE A 363 12.54 -4.17 14.54
CA PHE A 363 11.45 -4.70 15.38
C PHE A 363 11.01 -3.71 16.46
N HIS A 364 11.93 -2.89 16.98
CA HIS A 364 11.59 -1.78 17.87
C HIS A 364 10.71 -0.74 17.17
N THR A 365 11.08 -0.32 15.95
CA THR A 365 10.30 0.61 15.14
C THR A 365 8.92 0.05 14.84
N ARG A 366 8.84 -1.23 14.45
CA ARG A 366 7.57 -1.95 14.28
C ARG A 366 6.69 -1.84 15.53
N ASN A 367 7.23 -2.20 16.70
CA ASN A 367 6.48 -2.13 17.96
C ASN A 367 6.05 -0.69 18.30
N CYS A 368 6.92 0.29 18.04
CA CYS A 368 6.63 1.71 18.24
C CYS A 368 5.44 2.16 17.39
N LEU A 369 5.44 1.86 16.09
CA LEU A 369 4.36 2.19 15.16
C LEU A 369 3.05 1.49 15.52
N HIS A 370 3.10 0.20 15.88
CA HIS A 370 1.92 -0.52 16.33
C HIS A 370 1.29 0.11 17.58
N ARG A 371 2.09 0.43 18.60
CA ARG A 371 1.59 0.98 19.87
C ARG A 371 1.13 2.43 19.73
N ARG A 372 1.84 3.27 18.97
CA ARG A 372 1.57 4.71 18.90
C ARG A 372 0.54 5.07 17.84
N ALA A 373 0.52 4.37 16.71
CA ALA A 373 -0.29 4.72 15.55
C ALA A 373 -1.30 3.64 15.17
N TYR A 374 -0.86 2.45 14.76
CA TYR A 374 -1.76 1.46 14.13
C TYR A 374 -2.84 0.92 15.08
N GLN A 375 -2.53 0.82 16.37
CA GLN A 375 -3.48 0.41 17.42
C GLN A 375 -3.89 1.60 18.29
N HIS A 376 -3.85 2.82 17.75
CA HIS A 376 -4.26 4.00 18.49
C HIS A 376 -5.77 3.93 18.77
N LYS A 377 -6.14 3.99 20.05
CA LYS A 377 -7.55 3.86 20.52
C LYS A 377 -8.56 4.72 19.76
N VAL A 378 -8.19 5.94 19.37
CA VAL A 378 -9.09 6.82 18.60
C VAL A 378 -9.13 6.46 17.11
N GLY A 379 -8.04 5.94 16.55
CA GLY A 379 -8.03 5.46 15.16
C GLY A 379 -8.92 4.22 15.03
N ASN A 380 -8.71 3.24 15.92
CA ASN A 380 -9.50 2.01 15.95
C ASN A 380 -11.00 2.26 16.14
N ILE A 381 -11.41 3.23 16.98
CA ILE A 381 -12.84 3.52 17.15
C ILE A 381 -13.45 4.23 15.94
N ILE A 382 -12.67 5.04 15.22
CA ILE A 382 -13.11 5.65 13.95
C ILE A 382 -13.29 4.55 12.90
N ASP A 383 -12.32 3.64 12.74
CA ASP A 383 -12.44 2.46 11.88
C ASP A 383 -13.68 1.62 12.22
N THR A 384 -13.95 1.45 13.51
CA THR A 384 -15.15 0.74 13.99
C THR A 384 -16.43 1.49 13.62
N MET A 385 -16.47 2.82 13.75
CA MET A 385 -17.62 3.62 13.35
C MET A 385 -17.84 3.62 11.83
N ILE A 386 -16.77 3.66 11.03
CA ILE A 386 -16.87 3.53 9.57
C ILE A 386 -17.39 2.14 9.21
N THR A 387 -16.91 1.10 9.89
CA THR A 387 -17.42 -0.27 9.73
C THR A 387 -18.91 -0.37 10.05
N ASP A 388 -19.35 0.17 11.19
CA ASP A 388 -20.78 0.22 11.58
C ASP A 388 -21.63 0.92 10.49
N ALA A 389 -21.12 2.02 9.93
CA ALA A 389 -21.80 2.74 8.85
C ALA A 389 -21.86 1.92 7.56
N PHE A 390 -20.78 1.25 7.18
CA PHE A 390 -20.74 0.40 5.98
C PHE A 390 -21.68 -0.79 6.12
N LEU A 391 -21.75 -1.43 7.28
CA LEU A 391 -22.70 -2.53 7.54
C LEU A 391 -24.15 -2.07 7.37
N GLN A 392 -24.48 -0.84 7.75
CA GLN A 392 -25.82 -0.28 7.57
C GLN A 392 -26.09 0.19 6.13
N ALA A 393 -25.05 0.55 5.38
CA ALA A 393 -25.15 0.98 3.99
C ALA A 393 -25.14 -0.18 2.99
N ASP A 394 -24.53 -1.31 3.36
CA ASP A 394 -24.27 -2.46 2.49
C ASP A 394 -25.49 -2.91 1.66
N PRO A 395 -26.71 -3.06 2.24
CA PRO A 395 -27.87 -3.54 1.48
C PRO A 395 -28.38 -2.59 0.39
N TYR A 396 -27.92 -1.33 0.38
CA TYR A 396 -28.49 -0.26 -0.45
C TYR A 396 -27.50 0.34 -1.44
N ILE A 397 -26.20 0.25 -1.15
CA ILE A 397 -25.16 0.69 -2.08
C ILE A 397 -25.04 -0.36 -3.20
N GLU A 398 -25.07 0.12 -4.44
CA GLU A 398 -24.91 -0.69 -5.64
C GLU A 398 -23.64 -0.29 -6.38
N ILE A 399 -22.74 -1.25 -6.54
CA ILE A 399 -21.49 -1.13 -7.28
C ILE A 399 -21.66 -2.01 -8.52
N THR A 400 -21.64 -1.39 -9.69
CA THR A 400 -21.78 -2.15 -10.94
C THR A 400 -20.48 -2.90 -11.21
N GLY A 401 -20.52 -4.18 -11.55
CA GLY A 401 -19.37 -5.00 -11.93
C GLY A 401 -19.45 -5.45 -13.39
N ALA A 402 -18.79 -6.57 -13.69
CA ALA A 402 -18.79 -7.16 -15.03
C ALA A 402 -20.22 -7.43 -15.54
N GLU A 403 -20.41 -7.26 -16.85
CA GLU A 403 -21.71 -7.44 -17.54
C GLU A 403 -22.85 -6.57 -16.97
N GLY A 404 -22.53 -5.50 -16.23
CA GLY A 404 -23.52 -4.63 -15.61
C GLY A 404 -24.18 -5.19 -14.34
N LYS A 405 -23.69 -6.32 -13.81
CA LYS A 405 -24.22 -6.93 -12.56
C LYS A 405 -24.02 -5.98 -11.37
N LYS A 406 -24.97 -5.97 -10.44
CA LYS A 406 -24.91 -5.13 -9.23
C LYS A 406 -24.34 -5.92 -8.07
N TYR A 407 -23.38 -5.31 -7.38
CA TYR A 407 -22.75 -5.81 -6.17
C TYR A 407 -22.96 -4.82 -5.03
N HIS A 408 -22.81 -5.30 -3.80
CA HIS A 408 -22.81 -4.48 -2.58
C HIS A 408 -21.37 -4.25 -2.12
N ILE A 409 -21.17 -3.47 -1.07
CA ILE A 409 -19.84 -3.20 -0.51
C ILE A 409 -19.17 -4.53 -0.11
N SER A 410 -19.93 -5.45 0.49
CA SER A 410 -19.49 -6.76 0.98
C SER A 410 -19.34 -7.84 -0.10
N THR A 411 -19.96 -7.67 -1.27
CA THR A 411 -19.90 -8.65 -2.38
C THR A 411 -19.03 -8.17 -3.54
N ALA A 412 -18.61 -6.90 -3.56
CA ALA A 412 -17.71 -6.40 -4.61
C ALA A 412 -16.39 -7.16 -4.68
N ILE A 413 -15.90 -7.76 -3.58
CA ILE A 413 -14.70 -8.62 -3.58
C ILE A 413 -14.85 -9.89 -4.44
N ASP A 414 -16.07 -10.26 -4.80
CA ASP A 414 -16.38 -11.41 -5.64
C ASP A 414 -16.24 -11.08 -7.15
N ASP A 415 -16.11 -9.80 -7.52
CA ASP A 415 -15.94 -9.33 -8.90
C ASP A 415 -14.91 -8.20 -9.00
N MET A 416 -13.79 -8.43 -9.68
CA MET A 416 -12.68 -7.47 -9.70
C MET A 416 -12.99 -6.18 -10.44
N GLU A 417 -13.96 -6.17 -11.37
CA GLU A 417 -14.39 -4.93 -11.99
C GLU A 417 -15.17 -4.05 -10.99
N ALA A 418 -16.10 -4.64 -10.22
CA ALA A 418 -16.76 -3.96 -9.10
C ALA A 418 -15.75 -3.53 -8.03
N PHE A 419 -14.85 -4.42 -7.62
CA PHE A 419 -13.83 -4.11 -6.61
C PHE A 419 -12.90 -2.98 -7.04
N THR A 420 -12.62 -2.85 -8.35
CA THR A 420 -11.84 -1.74 -8.91
C THR A 420 -12.48 -0.36 -8.59
N LYS A 421 -13.80 -0.30 -8.48
CA LYS A 421 -14.56 0.93 -8.18
C LYS A 421 -14.73 1.17 -6.68
N LEU A 422 -14.52 0.17 -5.83
CA LEU A 422 -14.70 0.28 -4.39
C LEU A 422 -13.47 0.90 -3.71
N THR A 423 -13.55 2.16 -3.27
CA THR A 423 -12.44 2.90 -2.64
C THR A 423 -12.92 3.70 -1.42
N ASP A 424 -12.07 4.50 -0.78
CA ASP A 424 -12.46 5.38 0.35
C ASP A 424 -13.57 6.36 -0.04
N ASN A 425 -13.78 6.62 -1.34
CA ASN A 425 -14.88 7.45 -1.84
C ASN A 425 -16.25 7.00 -1.32
N ILE A 426 -16.43 5.71 -1.03
CA ILE A 426 -17.69 5.17 -0.51
C ILE A 426 -18.12 5.83 0.81
N PHE A 427 -17.16 6.33 1.61
CA PHE A 427 -17.44 7.14 2.79
C PHE A 427 -18.22 8.41 2.41
N LEU A 428 -17.74 9.15 1.39
CA LEU A 428 -18.35 10.39 0.95
C LEU A 428 -19.66 10.13 0.21
N GLU A 429 -19.74 9.03 -0.55
CA GLU A 429 -20.97 8.61 -1.22
C GLU A 429 -22.10 8.37 -0.22
N ILE A 430 -21.84 7.63 0.87
CA ILE A 430 -22.82 7.43 1.95
C ILE A 430 -23.14 8.75 2.65
N LEU A 431 -22.12 9.54 2.95
CA LEU A 431 -22.26 10.79 3.70
C LEU A 431 -23.14 11.82 2.97
N TYR A 432 -22.96 11.93 1.65
CA TYR A 432 -23.65 12.92 0.81
C TYR A 432 -24.89 12.38 0.10
N SER A 433 -25.16 11.07 0.18
CA SER A 433 -26.38 10.50 -0.37
C SER A 433 -27.63 11.15 0.23
N THR A 434 -28.61 11.41 -0.63
CA THR A 434 -29.95 11.89 -0.26
C THR A 434 -30.95 10.75 -0.04
N ASP A 435 -30.56 9.50 -0.29
CA ASP A 435 -31.44 8.35 -0.09
C ASP A 435 -31.81 8.21 1.40
N PRO A 436 -33.11 8.18 1.76
CA PRO A 436 -33.56 7.93 3.12
C PRO A 436 -33.10 6.57 3.68
N LYS A 437 -32.89 5.55 2.85
CA LYS A 437 -32.44 4.22 3.29
C LYS A 437 -31.04 4.25 3.92
N LEU A 438 -30.21 5.21 3.51
CA LEU A 438 -28.85 5.40 4.02
C LEU A 438 -28.78 6.33 5.25
N ASP A 439 -29.92 6.76 5.80
CA ASP A 439 -29.94 7.75 6.90
C ASP A 439 -29.22 7.27 8.16
N ALA A 440 -29.38 5.99 8.51
CA ALA A 440 -28.75 5.42 9.69
C ALA A 440 -27.21 5.37 9.55
N ALA A 441 -26.71 4.94 8.39
CA ALA A 441 -25.29 4.97 8.05
C ALA A 441 -24.73 6.40 8.01
N ARG A 442 -25.43 7.31 7.32
CA ARG A 442 -25.06 8.73 7.19
C ARG A 442 -24.99 9.44 8.54
N LYS A 443 -25.90 9.14 9.47
CA LYS A 443 -25.86 9.66 10.85
C LYS A 443 -24.58 9.26 11.59
N ILE A 444 -24.07 8.05 11.37
CA ILE A 444 -22.82 7.60 11.98
C ILE A 444 -21.63 8.37 11.38
N LEU A 445 -21.58 8.53 10.06
CA LEU A 445 -20.51 9.28 9.41
C LEU A 445 -20.50 10.77 9.81
N LYS A 446 -21.68 11.41 9.91
CA LYS A 446 -21.80 12.78 10.44
C LYS A 446 -21.30 12.90 11.88
N LYS A 447 -21.50 11.89 12.73
CA LYS A 447 -20.92 11.87 14.08
C LYS A 447 -19.39 11.89 14.04
N ILE A 448 -18.77 11.23 13.07
CA ILE A 448 -17.30 11.31 12.86
C ILE A 448 -16.89 12.74 12.50
N GLU A 449 -17.60 13.40 11.57
CA GLU A 449 -17.33 14.80 11.17
C GLU A 449 -17.47 15.78 12.34
N TYR A 450 -18.53 15.65 13.15
CA TYR A 450 -18.74 16.48 14.35
C TYR A 450 -17.85 16.07 15.54
N ARG A 451 -16.95 15.10 15.36
CA ARG A 451 -16.11 14.53 16.41
C ARG A 451 -16.89 13.97 17.61
N ASN A 452 -18.14 13.59 17.39
CA ASN A 452 -19.00 12.92 18.35
C ASN A 452 -18.80 11.39 18.30
N LEU A 453 -17.59 10.96 18.62
CA LEU A 453 -17.18 9.55 18.57
C LEU A 453 -17.73 8.75 19.76
N TYR A 454 -17.85 7.43 19.59
CA TYR A 454 -18.04 6.51 20.72
C TYR A 454 -16.93 6.72 21.76
N LYS A 455 -17.28 6.63 23.04
CA LYS A 455 -16.40 7.04 24.13
C LYS A 455 -15.58 5.88 24.64
N TYR A 456 -14.27 6.05 24.66
CA TYR A 456 -13.35 5.12 25.29
C TYR A 456 -13.61 5.01 26.79
N VAL A 457 -13.77 3.78 27.27
CA VAL A 457 -14.05 3.44 28.68
C VAL A 457 -12.76 3.06 29.41
N GLY A 458 -11.90 2.26 28.79
CA GLY A 458 -10.65 1.82 29.38
C GLY A 458 -9.93 0.72 28.58
N GLU A 459 -8.74 0.34 29.05
CA GLU A 459 -7.88 -0.69 28.45
C GLU A 459 -7.43 -1.68 29.54
N THR A 460 -7.34 -2.95 29.16
CA THR A 460 -6.86 -4.04 30.02
C THR A 460 -6.15 -5.11 29.18
N GLN A 461 -5.53 -6.08 29.85
CA GLN A 461 -4.82 -7.20 29.24
C GLN A 461 -5.14 -8.50 29.96
N PRO A 462 -5.25 -9.63 29.23
CA PRO A 462 -5.21 -10.96 29.84
C PRO A 462 -3.90 -11.19 30.62
N VAL A 463 -3.99 -11.86 31.77
CA VAL A 463 -2.80 -12.23 32.56
C VAL A 463 -2.34 -13.64 32.19
N GLY A 464 -1.02 -13.85 32.15
CA GLY A 464 -0.40 -15.14 31.88
C GLY A 464 -0.48 -15.56 30.40
N GLN A 465 -0.69 -16.85 30.15
CA GLN A 465 -0.81 -17.41 28.79
C GLN A 465 -2.25 -17.34 28.22
N THR A 466 -3.18 -16.75 28.96
CA THR A 466 -4.58 -16.63 28.55
C THR A 466 -4.69 -15.76 27.30
N LYS A 467 -5.28 -16.28 26.23
CA LYS A 467 -5.58 -15.52 25.01
C LYS A 467 -7.07 -15.61 24.70
N ILE A 468 -7.70 -14.48 24.40
CA ILE A 468 -9.08 -14.44 23.90
C ILE A 468 -9.05 -14.90 22.44
N LYS A 469 -9.84 -15.92 22.12
CA LYS A 469 -10.02 -16.44 20.77
C LYS A 469 -10.99 -15.56 19.98
N ARG A 470 -10.76 -15.43 18.66
CA ARG A 470 -11.59 -14.62 17.76
C ARG A 470 -13.07 -15.01 17.79
N GLU A 471 -13.34 -16.31 17.95
CA GLU A 471 -14.66 -16.93 18.09
C GLU A 471 -15.48 -16.34 19.27
N SER A 472 -14.79 -15.82 20.29
CA SER A 472 -15.43 -15.30 21.50
C SER A 472 -15.68 -13.79 21.43
N TYR A 473 -15.23 -13.09 20.39
CA TYR A 473 -15.26 -11.62 20.33
C TYR A 473 -16.70 -11.06 20.38
N GLU A 474 -17.64 -11.72 19.71
CA GLU A 474 -19.06 -11.33 19.68
C GLU A 474 -19.75 -11.44 21.05
N CYS A 475 -19.23 -12.28 21.94
CA CYS A 475 -19.78 -12.48 23.28
C CYS A 475 -19.28 -11.42 24.29
N LEU A 476 -18.14 -10.77 24.04
CA LEU A 476 -17.51 -9.87 25.00
C LEU A 476 -18.40 -8.67 25.40
N PRO A 477 -19.13 -7.99 24.48
CA PRO A 477 -20.04 -6.92 24.88
C PRO A 477 -21.15 -7.39 25.83
N LYS A 478 -21.65 -8.63 25.66
CA LYS A 478 -22.66 -9.22 26.55
C LYS A 478 -22.08 -9.47 27.94
N GLU A 479 -20.84 -9.93 28.01
CA GLU A 479 -20.15 -10.15 29.29
C GLU A 479 -19.92 -8.84 30.05
N VAL A 480 -19.47 -7.79 29.37
CA VAL A 480 -19.28 -6.46 29.98
C VAL A 480 -20.62 -5.91 30.50
N ALA A 481 -21.68 -6.00 29.69
CA ALA A 481 -23.01 -5.57 30.13
C ALA A 481 -23.53 -6.39 31.33
N SER A 482 -23.20 -7.68 31.41
CA SER A 482 -23.60 -8.55 32.52
C SER A 482 -22.79 -8.32 33.81
N ALA A 483 -21.60 -7.74 33.72
CA ALA A 483 -20.72 -7.46 34.86
C ALA A 483 -21.16 -6.21 35.66
N LYS A 484 -22.42 -6.17 36.10
CA LYS A 484 -22.95 -5.06 36.91
C LYS A 484 -22.45 -5.17 38.36
N PRO A 485 -21.76 -4.17 38.92
CA PRO A 485 -21.38 -4.18 40.32
C PRO A 485 -22.62 -4.07 41.21
N LYS A 486 -22.69 -4.91 42.26
CA LYS A 486 -23.85 -4.98 43.17
C LYS A 486 -23.90 -3.80 44.16
N ASP A 487 -22.74 -3.29 44.55
CA ASP A 487 -22.59 -2.33 45.65
C ASP A 487 -22.45 -0.86 45.17
N VAL A 488 -22.68 -0.60 43.88
CA VAL A 488 -22.60 0.74 43.29
C VAL A 488 -23.96 1.13 42.70
N LEU A 489 -24.49 2.29 43.12
CA LEU A 489 -25.72 2.84 42.57
C LEU A 489 -25.48 3.33 41.13
N LEU A 490 -26.19 2.75 40.16
CA LEU A 490 -26.11 3.12 38.76
C LEU A 490 -27.44 3.72 38.29
N GLU A 491 -27.41 4.97 37.83
CA GLU A 491 -28.59 5.69 37.33
C GLU A 491 -28.96 5.34 35.88
N ALA A 492 -28.05 4.72 35.13
CA ALA A 492 -28.24 4.35 33.73
C ALA A 492 -28.08 2.83 33.56
N GLU A 493 -29.01 2.23 32.81
CA GLU A 493 -28.90 0.83 32.38
C GLU A 493 -28.23 0.74 31.01
N LEU A 494 -27.24 -0.15 30.92
CA LEU A 494 -26.48 -0.43 29.71
C LEU A 494 -26.73 -1.86 29.25
N LYS A 495 -26.89 -2.01 27.94
CA LYS A 495 -27.09 -3.30 27.27
C LYS A 495 -25.83 -3.68 26.48
N ALA A 496 -25.78 -4.92 26.00
CA ALA A 496 -24.66 -5.39 25.19
C ALA A 496 -24.40 -4.50 23.95
N GLU A 497 -25.46 -4.01 23.31
CA GLU A 497 -25.40 -3.11 22.14
C GLU A 497 -24.77 -1.74 22.42
N ASP A 498 -24.72 -1.33 23.70
CA ASP A 498 -24.11 -0.08 24.12
C ASP A 498 -22.58 -0.18 24.22
N PHE A 499 -22.01 -1.40 24.22
CA PHE A 499 -20.58 -1.64 24.36
C PHE A 499 -19.92 -2.13 23.07
N ILE A 500 -18.67 -1.70 22.87
CA ILE A 500 -17.76 -2.24 21.87
C ILE A 500 -16.53 -2.75 22.61
N VAL A 501 -16.09 -3.98 22.32
CA VAL A 501 -14.86 -4.56 22.85
C VAL A 501 -13.91 -4.83 21.70
N ASP A 502 -12.86 -4.02 21.58
CA ASP A 502 -11.81 -4.12 20.57
C ASP A 502 -10.63 -4.92 21.14
N VAL A 503 -10.30 -6.05 20.52
CA VAL A 503 -9.18 -6.91 20.92
C VAL A 503 -8.07 -6.83 19.87
N SER A 504 -6.94 -6.23 20.24
CA SER A 504 -5.80 -6.00 19.37
C SER A 504 -4.64 -6.93 19.73
N GLN A 505 -3.93 -7.44 18.72
CA GLN A 505 -2.66 -8.17 18.90
C GLN A 505 -1.50 -7.29 18.44
N LEU A 506 -0.51 -7.05 19.32
CA LEU A 506 0.59 -6.11 19.04
C LEU A 506 1.79 -6.77 18.34
N LEU A 507 2.06 -8.06 18.60
CA LEU A 507 3.28 -8.75 18.19
C LEU A 507 2.96 -10.16 17.63
N PRO A 508 3.91 -10.79 16.88
CA PRO A 508 3.70 -12.12 16.28
C PRO A 508 3.37 -13.19 17.33
N GLU A 509 2.74 -14.28 16.90
CA GLU A 509 2.09 -15.30 17.74
C GLU A 509 2.91 -15.79 18.95
N LYS A 510 4.25 -15.84 18.83
CA LYS A 510 5.20 -16.30 19.86
C LYS A 510 5.48 -15.29 20.99
N PHE A 511 5.34 -13.99 20.74
CA PHE A 511 5.58 -12.90 21.71
C PHE A 511 4.35 -11.99 21.89
N ALA A 512 3.17 -12.50 21.52
CA ALA A 512 1.95 -11.72 21.37
C ALA A 512 1.36 -11.27 22.72
N GLU A 513 1.38 -9.96 22.97
CA GLU A 513 0.50 -9.29 23.93
C GLU A 513 -0.87 -9.00 23.27
N GLN A 514 -1.96 -9.28 24.00
CA GLN A 514 -3.31 -8.85 23.63
C GLN A 514 -3.70 -7.60 24.43
N LEU A 515 -4.12 -6.56 23.72
CA LEU A 515 -4.74 -5.38 24.32
C LEU A 515 -6.26 -5.46 24.12
N ILE A 516 -7.02 -5.22 25.18
CA ILE A 516 -8.48 -5.18 25.15
C ILE A 516 -8.91 -3.75 25.47
N ARG A 517 -9.70 -3.14 24.59
CA ARG A 517 -10.25 -1.80 24.78
C ARG A 517 -11.76 -1.84 24.77
N VAL A 518 -12.38 -1.18 25.72
CA VAL A 518 -13.83 -1.08 25.80
C VAL A 518 -14.26 0.34 25.47
N TYR A 519 -15.31 0.48 24.66
CA TYR A 519 -15.95 1.74 24.31
C TYR A 519 -17.45 1.68 24.59
N CYS A 520 -18.07 2.83 24.84
CA CYS A 520 -19.50 2.98 25.03
C CYS A 520 -20.10 3.87 23.93
N LYS A 521 -21.19 3.41 23.31
CA LYS A 521 -21.92 4.16 22.28
C LYS A 521 -22.74 5.31 22.85
N LYS A 522 -23.20 5.19 24.11
CA LYS A 522 -23.88 6.27 24.85
C LYS A 522 -22.84 7.24 25.41
N THR A 523 -23.04 8.52 25.15
CA THR A 523 -22.03 9.56 25.42
C THR A 523 -22.39 10.46 26.61
N ASP A 524 -23.57 10.31 27.20
CA ASP A 524 -23.98 11.08 28.37
C ASP A 524 -23.21 10.67 29.64
N ALA A 525 -23.07 11.60 30.57
CA ALA A 525 -22.23 11.41 31.76
C ALA A 525 -22.65 10.22 32.63
N LYS A 526 -23.97 9.94 32.72
CA LYS A 526 -24.50 8.87 33.57
C LYS A 526 -24.20 7.50 32.97
N SER A 527 -24.41 7.36 31.66
CA SER A 527 -24.04 6.16 30.92
C SER A 527 -22.54 5.90 30.96
N LEU A 528 -21.69 6.92 30.81
CA LEU A 528 -20.23 6.74 30.88
C LEU A 528 -19.75 6.33 32.27
N PHE A 529 -20.34 6.90 33.31
CA PHE A 529 -20.06 6.46 34.68
C PHE A 529 -20.41 4.98 34.87
N ALA A 530 -21.62 4.57 34.46
CA ALA A 530 -22.04 3.16 34.53
C ALA A 530 -21.12 2.25 33.69
N ALA A 531 -20.75 2.65 32.48
CA ALA A 531 -19.88 1.88 31.59
C ALA A 531 -18.52 1.59 32.23
N ARG A 532 -17.92 2.58 32.92
CA ARG A 532 -16.67 2.41 33.67
C ARG A 532 -16.81 1.40 34.80
N GLN A 533 -17.92 1.44 35.54
CA GLN A 533 -18.17 0.48 36.61
C GLN A 533 -18.30 -0.95 36.08
N HIS A 534 -19.10 -1.14 35.02
CA HIS A 534 -19.23 -2.43 34.33
C HIS A 534 -17.89 -2.97 33.83
N PHE A 535 -17.08 -2.11 33.20
CA PHE A 535 -15.78 -2.48 32.67
C PHE A 535 -14.81 -2.93 33.76
N VAL A 536 -14.64 -2.15 34.83
CA VAL A 536 -13.69 -2.50 35.91
C VAL A 536 -14.16 -3.76 36.65
N GLN A 537 -15.47 -3.91 36.86
CA GLN A 537 -16.04 -5.14 37.42
C GLN A 537 -15.78 -6.35 36.52
N TRP A 538 -15.91 -6.20 35.20
CA TRP A 538 -15.61 -7.27 34.24
C TRP A 538 -14.13 -7.66 34.27
N CYS A 539 -13.20 -6.69 34.35
CA CYS A 539 -11.77 -6.96 34.51
C CYS A 539 -11.48 -7.74 35.80
N LEU A 540 -12.19 -7.43 36.88
CA LEU A 540 -12.07 -8.13 38.16
C LEU A 540 -12.53 -9.58 38.02
N VAL A 541 -13.72 -9.82 37.43
CA VAL A 541 -14.31 -11.15 37.20
C VAL A 541 -13.43 -12.02 36.28
N ARG A 542 -12.88 -11.45 35.21
CA ARG A 542 -12.04 -12.16 34.24
C ARG A 542 -10.57 -12.32 34.67
N ASN A 543 -10.21 -11.81 35.85
CA ASN A 543 -8.84 -11.75 36.34
C ASN A 543 -7.86 -11.05 35.37
N PHE A 544 -8.29 -9.96 34.75
CA PHE A 544 -7.43 -9.15 33.88
C PHE A 544 -6.58 -8.15 34.68
N THR A 545 -5.65 -7.49 33.98
CA THR A 545 -4.83 -6.41 34.55
C THR A 545 -5.69 -5.23 35.00
N LYS A 546 -5.22 -4.53 36.04
CA LYS A 546 -5.88 -3.32 36.55
C LYS A 546 -5.88 -2.26 35.43
N PRO A 547 -7.04 -1.70 35.05
CA PRO A 547 -7.06 -0.54 34.16
C PRO A 547 -6.23 0.61 34.73
N GLN A 548 -5.51 1.34 33.87
CA GLN A 548 -4.50 2.34 34.31
C GLN A 548 -5.10 3.44 35.20
N ASP A 549 -6.31 3.88 34.90
CA ASP A 549 -7.08 4.89 35.65
C ASP A 549 -8.14 4.26 36.56
N GLY A 550 -8.05 2.94 36.83
CA GLY A 550 -9.05 2.16 37.57
C GLY A 550 -9.41 2.75 38.93
N ASP A 551 -8.43 3.21 39.70
CA ASP A 551 -8.67 3.81 41.04
C ASP A 551 -9.39 5.16 40.97
N VAL A 552 -9.29 5.85 39.84
CA VAL A 552 -9.97 7.14 39.62
C VAL A 552 -11.38 6.91 39.10
N VAL A 553 -11.55 5.96 38.17
CA VAL A 553 -12.83 5.75 37.49
C VAL A 553 -13.78 4.81 38.22
N ALA A 554 -13.27 3.89 39.05
CA ALA A 554 -14.05 2.94 39.82
C ALA A 554 -13.42 2.69 41.22
N PRO A 555 -13.30 3.74 42.06
CA PRO A 555 -12.64 3.67 43.38
C PRO A 555 -13.30 2.69 44.35
N LEU A 556 -14.57 2.31 44.11
CA LEU A 556 -15.32 1.37 44.94
C LEU A 556 -15.07 -0.10 44.54
N ILE A 557 -14.55 -0.35 43.34
CA ILE A 557 -14.37 -1.71 42.80
C ILE A 557 -12.92 -2.16 42.93
N THR A 558 -11.95 -1.28 42.65
CA THR A 558 -10.53 -1.65 42.68
C THR A 558 -10.02 -2.16 44.04
N PRO A 559 -10.54 -1.71 45.21
CA PRO A 559 -10.14 -2.25 46.51
C PRO A 559 -10.48 -3.73 46.72
N LEU A 560 -11.48 -4.26 45.99
CA LEU A 560 -11.96 -5.64 46.15
C LEU A 560 -10.93 -6.68 45.70
N LYS A 561 -9.98 -6.31 44.84
CA LYS A 561 -8.94 -7.20 44.33
C LYS A 561 -7.58 -6.86 44.95
N LYS A 562 -7.12 -7.69 45.87
CA LYS A 562 -5.87 -7.44 46.63
C LYS A 562 -4.66 -7.31 45.71
N GLU A 563 -4.58 -8.11 44.64
CA GLU A 563 -3.48 -8.10 43.67
C GLU A 563 -3.33 -6.76 42.94
N TRP A 564 -4.40 -5.96 42.87
CA TRP A 564 -4.37 -4.62 42.26
C TRP A 564 -3.84 -3.53 43.20
N ASN A 565 -3.68 -3.85 44.49
CA ASN A 565 -3.34 -2.90 45.56
C ASN A 565 -2.07 -3.29 46.34
N CYS A 566 -1.52 -4.49 46.13
CA CYS A 566 -0.22 -4.87 46.69
C CYS A 566 0.91 -4.11 45.99
N THR A 567 1.53 -3.18 46.72
CA THR A 567 2.83 -2.59 46.38
C THR A 567 3.98 -3.47 46.87
N ASP A 568 3.99 -4.75 46.48
CA ASP A 568 5.16 -5.61 46.67
C ASP A 568 5.76 -5.97 45.31
N SER A 569 7.07 -5.78 45.25
CA SER A 569 7.96 -5.83 44.10
C SER A 569 7.89 -7.12 43.28
N ALA A 570 8.08 -6.96 41.96
CA ALA A 570 8.35 -7.98 40.93
C ALA A 570 7.14 -8.57 40.18
N GLN A 571 6.44 -7.74 39.41
CA GLN A 571 5.82 -8.15 38.14
C GLN A 571 5.56 -6.93 37.23
N SER A 572 6.65 -6.36 36.70
CA SER A 572 6.64 -5.45 35.54
C SER A 572 8.07 -5.38 34.97
N PRO A 573 8.37 -5.98 33.80
CA PRO A 573 9.62 -5.72 33.10
C PRO A 573 9.63 -4.37 32.35
N ALA A 574 8.71 -3.44 32.64
CA ALA A 574 8.60 -2.16 31.93
C ALA A 574 8.72 -0.91 32.84
N ARG A 575 8.99 -1.08 34.13
CA ARG A 575 9.17 0.03 35.07
C ARG A 575 10.45 -0.17 35.87
N ILE A 576 11.58 0.19 35.26
CA ILE A 576 12.83 0.75 35.83
C ILE A 576 13.80 0.83 34.65
N ARG A 577 13.84 2.00 33.98
CA ARG A 577 14.97 2.61 33.24
C ARG A 577 14.46 3.73 32.34
N GLU A 578 13.72 4.69 32.91
CA GLU A 578 13.42 5.93 32.19
C GLU A 578 13.13 7.08 33.17
N ALA A 579 13.93 7.21 34.24
CA ALA A 579 13.97 8.40 35.10
C ALA A 579 15.13 8.32 36.10
N SER A 580 16.37 8.14 35.65
CA SER A 580 17.59 8.44 36.44
C SER A 580 18.84 7.99 35.67
N ARG A 581 19.41 8.91 34.88
CA ARG A 581 20.84 9.10 34.55
C ARG A 581 20.98 9.82 33.21
N LEU A 582 20.56 11.09 33.19
CA LEU A 582 21.02 12.10 32.25
C LEU A 582 21.30 13.37 33.06
N ARG A 583 22.35 13.30 33.87
CA ARG A 583 23.15 14.44 34.31
C ARG A 583 24.61 13.99 34.27
N VAL A 584 25.14 13.88 33.06
CA VAL A 584 26.59 13.96 32.87
C VAL A 584 26.90 15.44 32.81
N ARG A 585 27.54 15.96 33.85
CA ARG A 585 28.17 17.27 33.83
C ARG A 585 29.25 17.21 32.75
N LEU A 586 29.08 18.03 31.71
CA LEU A 586 30.15 18.44 30.83
C LEU A 586 30.97 19.50 31.59
N PHE A 587 32.29 19.45 31.42
CA PHE A 587 33.37 20.26 32.03
C PHE A 587 34.04 19.66 33.30
N PRO A 588 35.33 19.27 33.21
CA PRO A 588 36.19 19.11 34.36
C PRO A 588 36.84 20.46 34.71
N ASP A 589 36.75 20.89 35.96
CA ASP A 589 37.61 21.97 36.47
C ASP A 589 38.28 21.48 37.77
N ASP A 590 39.59 21.34 37.65
CA ASP A 590 40.69 21.51 38.60
C ASP A 590 40.37 21.79 40.07
N SER A 591 40.86 20.90 40.94
CA SER A 591 41.87 21.17 42.00
C SER A 591 41.96 20.00 42.98
#